data_AF-A0A423S6J0-F1
#
_entry.id   AF-A0A423S6J0-F1
#
_cell.length_a   1.000
_cell.length_b   1.000
_cell.length_c   1.000
_cell.angle_alpha   90.00
_cell.angle_beta   90.00
_cell.angle_gamma   90.00
#
_symmetry.space_group_name_H-M   'P 1'
#
loop_
_entity.id
_entity.type
_entity.pdbx_description
1 polymer ?
#
loop_
_entity_poly.entity_id
_entity_poly.type
_entity_poly.pdbx_seq_one_letter_code
_entity_poly.pdbx_strand_id
1 'polypeptide(L)'
;MCKKSVFGLISLCLLILSGCGSARPREVPQITLNQCPPVVPCVMQAASPRTNGELNLVLEQTEADWALCAAQVDMIYNCQQKAATDAQARRDP
;
A
#
# COMPACT_ATOMS: atom_id res chain seq x y z
N MET A 1 48.74 -10.07 57.52
CA MET A 1 48.34 -10.37 56.12
C MET A 1 46.91 -9.86 55.91
N CYS A 2 46.74 -8.83 55.08
CA CYS A 2 45.44 -8.18 54.83
C CYS A 2 44.48 -9.11 54.08
N LYS A 3 43.29 -9.35 54.65
CA LYS A 3 42.12 -9.85 53.89
C LYS A 3 41.68 -8.74 52.93
N LYS A 4 42.04 -8.86 51.65
CA LYS A 4 41.65 -7.89 50.62
C LYS A 4 40.25 -8.25 50.12
N SER A 5 39.36 -7.28 50.20
CA SER A 5 37.92 -7.38 49.98
C SER A 5 37.57 -7.78 48.54
N VAL A 6 36.97 -8.95 48.38
CA VAL A 6 36.44 -9.48 47.10
C VAL A 6 35.19 -8.69 46.65
N PHE A 7 34.53 -7.98 47.57
CA PHE A 7 33.33 -7.20 47.28
C PHE A 7 33.57 -5.99 46.36
N GLY A 8 34.77 -5.40 46.36
CA GLY A 8 35.07 -4.23 45.53
C GLY A 8 35.13 -4.53 44.03
N LEU A 9 35.63 -5.71 43.66
CA LEU A 9 35.71 -6.16 42.26
C LEU A 9 34.32 -6.47 41.70
N ILE A 10 33.45 -7.09 42.50
CA ILE A 10 32.07 -7.39 42.11
C ILE A 10 31.27 -6.09 41.96
N SER A 11 31.47 -5.13 42.87
CA SER A 11 30.81 -3.82 42.78
C SER A 11 31.27 -3.01 41.57
N LEU A 12 32.54 -3.12 41.16
CA LEU A 12 33.04 -2.49 39.94
C LEU A 12 32.42 -3.12 38.68
N CYS A 13 32.26 -4.45 38.64
CA CYS A 13 31.63 -5.15 37.52
C CYS A 13 30.14 -4.79 37.32
N LEU A 14 29.43 -4.42 38.39
CA LEU A 14 28.01 -4.05 38.27
C LEU A 14 27.80 -2.62 37.73
N LEU A 15 28.77 -1.72 37.94
CA LEU A 15 28.69 -0.33 37.46
C LEU A 15 28.99 -0.17 35.96
N ILE A 16 29.67 -1.13 35.34
CA ILE A 16 29.94 -1.13 33.88
C ILE A 16 28.77 -1.68 33.04
N LEU A 17 27.72 -2.22 33.65
CA LEU A 17 26.51 -2.72 32.95
C LEU A 17 25.38 -1.68 32.82
N SER A 18 25.58 -0.42 33.21
CA SER A 18 24.59 0.64 33.00
C SER A 18 24.54 1.09 31.53
N GLY A 19 23.90 0.27 30.70
CA GLY A 19 23.57 0.57 29.31
C GLY A 19 22.05 0.51 29.11
N CYS A 20 21.30 1.44 29.71
CA CYS A 20 19.89 1.65 29.36
C CYS A 20 19.77 2.99 28.63
N GLY A 21 20.33 3.05 27.41
CA GLY A 21 19.97 4.08 26.46
C GLY A 21 18.72 3.61 25.74
N SER A 22 17.65 4.41 25.76
CA SER A 22 16.51 4.20 24.88
C SER A 22 17.05 4.12 23.45
N ALA A 23 17.10 2.90 22.88
CA ALA A 23 17.43 2.73 21.48
C ALA A 23 16.52 3.66 20.69
N ARG A 24 17.10 4.48 19.80
CA ARG A 24 16.30 5.30 18.88
C ARG A 24 15.23 4.38 18.26
N PRO A 25 13.94 4.75 18.28
CA PRO A 25 12.91 3.98 17.61
C PRO A 25 13.38 3.71 16.20
N ARG A 26 13.60 2.43 15.88
CA ARG A 26 13.99 2.01 14.53
C ARG A 26 12.86 2.49 13.62
N GLU A 27 13.16 3.35 12.66
CA GLU A 27 12.19 3.77 11.67
C GLU A 27 11.65 2.51 11.00
N VAL A 28 10.36 2.22 11.27
CA VAL A 28 9.67 1.11 10.65
C VAL A 28 9.64 1.43 9.16
N PRO A 29 10.19 0.55 8.30
CA PRO A 29 10.10 0.75 6.86
C PRO A 29 8.63 0.93 6.51
N GLN A 30 8.30 2.06 5.89
CA GLN A 30 6.98 2.24 5.31
C GLN A 30 6.88 1.24 4.15
N ILE A 31 6.19 0.12 4.38
CA ILE A 31 5.91 -0.84 3.32
C ILE A 31 4.83 -0.19 2.45
N THR A 32 5.25 0.46 1.38
CA THR A 32 4.33 0.83 0.30
C THR A 32 3.86 -0.48 -0.35
N LEU A 33 2.66 -0.92 0.00
CA LEU A 33 2.05 -2.05 -0.67
C LEU A 33 1.67 -1.56 -2.08
N ASN A 34 2.36 -2.07 -3.11
CA ASN A 34 2.02 -1.82 -4.51
C ASN A 34 0.70 -2.54 -4.84
N GLN A 35 -0.41 -1.96 -4.40
CA GLN A 35 -1.75 -2.48 -4.63
C GLN A 35 -2.32 -1.95 -5.93
N CYS A 36 -3.15 -2.77 -6.56
CA CYS A 36 -3.97 -2.33 -7.69
C CYS A 36 -4.97 -1.26 -7.22
N PRO A 37 -5.25 -0.23 -8.04
CA PRO A 37 -6.26 0.75 -7.69
C PRO A 37 -7.63 0.10 -7.53
N PRO A 38 -8.49 0.64 -6.64
CA PRO A 38 -9.85 0.13 -6.47
C PRO A 38 -10.72 0.45 -7.70
N VAL A 39 -11.74 -0.37 -7.93
CA VAL A 39 -12.79 -0.04 -8.91
C VAL A 39 -13.57 1.17 -8.39
N VAL A 40 -13.72 2.18 -9.23
CA VAL A 40 -14.53 3.37 -8.95
C VAL A 40 -15.78 3.29 -9.84
N PRO A 41 -16.99 3.60 -9.32
CA PRO A 41 -18.19 3.62 -10.15
C PRO A 41 -18.02 4.57 -11.34
N CYS A 42 -18.34 4.08 -12.53
CA CYS A 42 -18.40 4.92 -13.71
C CYS A 42 -19.63 5.83 -13.65
N VAL A 43 -19.47 7.08 -14.06
CA VAL A 43 -20.54 8.08 -14.06
C VAL A 43 -20.91 8.38 -15.49
N MET A 44 -22.16 8.13 -15.85
CA MET A 44 -22.75 8.66 -17.09
C MET A 44 -23.38 10.01 -16.81
N GLN A 45 -23.21 10.95 -17.71
CA GLN A 45 -23.86 12.25 -17.60
C GLN A 45 -25.35 12.12 -17.86
N ALA A 46 -26.18 12.66 -16.96
CA ALA A 46 -27.61 12.77 -17.20
C ALA A 46 -27.85 13.73 -18.38
N ALA A 47 -28.63 13.31 -19.36
CA ALA A 47 -28.91 14.10 -20.56
C ALA A 47 -30.41 14.21 -20.83
N SER A 48 -30.81 15.30 -21.47
CA SER A 48 -32.22 15.56 -21.77
C SER A 48 -32.40 16.23 -23.14
N PRO A 49 -31.97 15.55 -24.23
CA PRO A 49 -31.96 16.13 -25.57
C PRO A 49 -33.36 16.57 -26.01
N ARG A 50 -33.43 17.72 -26.69
CA ARG A 50 -34.66 18.32 -27.22
C ARG A 50 -34.75 18.19 -28.74
N THR A 51 -33.63 17.92 -29.40
CA THR A 51 -33.56 17.71 -30.84
C THR A 51 -32.85 16.40 -31.17
N ASN A 52 -33.06 15.90 -32.39
CA ASN A 52 -32.33 14.72 -32.87
C ASN A 52 -30.83 14.96 -32.97
N GLY A 53 -30.40 16.19 -33.27
CA GLY A 53 -28.98 16.55 -33.28
C GLY A 53 -28.36 16.46 -31.88
N GLU A 54 -29.05 16.99 -30.86
CA GLU A 54 -28.62 16.85 -29.46
C GLU A 54 -28.65 15.40 -29.00
N LEU A 55 -29.64 14.61 -29.43
CA LEU A 55 -29.70 13.18 -29.13
C LEU A 55 -28.49 12.44 -29.70
N ASN A 56 -28.09 12.76 -30.95
CA ASN A 56 -26.93 12.13 -31.58
C ASN A 56 -25.63 12.49 -30.84
N LEU A 57 -25.48 13.74 -30.42
CA LEU A 57 -24.32 14.17 -29.63
C LEU A 57 -24.27 13.46 -28.26
N VAL A 58 -25.42 13.34 -27.58
CA VAL A 58 -25.53 12.61 -26.31
C VAL A 58 -25.20 11.13 -26.48
N LEU A 59 -25.59 10.53 -27.61
CA LEU A 59 -25.24 9.14 -27.93
C LEU A 59 -23.73 8.97 -28.06
N GLU A 60 -23.08 9.82 -28.87
CA GLU A 60 -21.62 9.81 -29.05
C GLU A 60 -20.88 9.99 -27.70
N GLN A 61 -21.36 10.91 -26.86
CA GLN A 61 -20.78 11.12 -25.53
C GLN A 61 -20.98 9.90 -24.62
N THR A 62 -22.15 9.28 -24.65
CA THR A 62 -22.44 8.08 -23.84
C THR A 62 -21.54 6.91 -24.24
N GLU A 63 -21.34 6.71 -25.54
CA GLU A 63 -20.43 5.68 -26.06
C GLU A 63 -18.98 5.94 -25.62
N ALA A 64 -18.53 7.20 -25.64
CA ALA A 64 -17.21 7.58 -25.16
C ALA A 64 -17.04 7.35 -23.65
N ASP A 65 -18.02 7.76 -22.83
CA ASP A 65 -18.02 7.53 -21.39
C ASP A 65 -17.97 6.03 -21.06
N TRP A 66 -18.69 5.21 -21.82
CA TRP A 66 -18.68 3.75 -21.68
C TRP A 66 -17.34 3.14 -22.06
N ALA A 67 -16.73 3.58 -23.16
CA ALA A 67 -15.42 3.09 -23.58
C ALA A 67 -14.34 3.38 -22.51
N LEU A 68 -14.37 4.58 -21.92
CA LEU A 68 -13.46 4.95 -20.83
C LEU A 68 -13.70 4.09 -19.58
N CYS A 69 -14.97 3.88 -19.22
CA CYS A 69 -15.33 3.02 -18.10
C CYS A 69 -14.80 1.58 -18.28
N ALA A 70 -15.04 0.98 -19.45
CA ALA A 70 -14.57 -0.36 -19.75
C ALA A 70 -13.04 -0.45 -19.66
N ALA A 71 -12.32 0.52 -20.22
CA ALA A 71 -10.87 0.57 -20.16
C ALA A 71 -10.34 0.65 -18.71
N GLN A 72 -11.00 1.40 -17.84
CA GLN A 72 -10.64 1.46 -16.42
C GLN A 72 -10.82 0.11 -15.73
N VAL A 73 -11.95 -0.56 -15.95
CA VAL A 73 -12.24 -1.88 -15.37
C VAL A 73 -11.22 -2.92 -15.84
N ASP A 74 -10.92 -2.94 -17.14
CA ASP A 74 -9.93 -3.87 -17.73
C ASP A 74 -8.54 -3.64 -17.15
N MET A 75 -8.12 -2.38 -16.98
CA MET A 75 -6.84 -2.03 -16.38
C MET A 75 -6.71 -2.56 -14.95
N ILE A 76 -7.76 -2.37 -14.14
CA ILE A 76 -7.80 -2.85 -12.76
C ILE A 76 -7.80 -4.39 -12.71
N TYR A 77 -8.62 -5.03 -13.54
CA TYR A 77 -8.67 -6.49 -13.63
C TYR A 77 -7.31 -7.09 -13.99
N ASN A 78 -6.66 -6.56 -15.01
CA ASN A 78 -5.33 -7.02 -15.43
C ASN A 78 -4.28 -6.86 -14.32
N CYS A 79 -4.32 -5.75 -13.59
CA CYS A 79 -3.46 -5.57 -12.42
C CYS A 79 -3.72 -6.65 -11.37
N GLN A 80 -4.99 -6.90 -11.03
CA GLN A 80 -5.37 -7.88 -10.01
C GLN A 80 -4.93 -9.30 -10.40
N GLN A 81 -5.10 -9.67 -11.66
CA GLN A 81 -4.63 -10.96 -12.19
C GLN A 81 -3.11 -11.11 -12.06
N LYS A 82 -2.35 -10.07 -12.41
CA LYS A 82 -0.89 -10.08 -12.24
C LYS A 82 -0.49 -10.23 -10.77
N ALA A 83 -1.13 -9.48 -9.88
CA ALA A 83 -0.86 -9.55 -8.45
C ALA A 83 -1.16 -10.95 -7.87
N ALA A 84 -2.23 -11.61 -8.35
CA ALA A 84 -2.56 -12.97 -7.97
C ALA A 84 -1.49 -13.98 -8.43
N THR A 85 -1.04 -13.86 -9.69
CA THR A 85 0.04 -14.70 -10.25
C THR A 85 1.35 -14.53 -9.47
N ASP A 86 1.77 -13.30 -9.19
CA ASP A 86 2.99 -13.02 -8.43
C ASP A 86 2.92 -13.59 -7.00
N ALA A 87 1.73 -13.54 -6.38
CA ALA A 87 1.49 -14.13 -5.07
C ALA A 87 1.48 -15.66 -5.07
N GLN A 88 1.16 -16.30 -6.20
CA GLN A 88 1.26 -17.74 -6.40
C GLN A 88 2.73 -18.16 -6.63
N ALA A 89 3.45 -17.46 -7.51
CA ALA A 89 4.87 -17.72 -7.78
C ALA A 89 5.73 -17.58 -6.51
N ARG A 90 5.40 -16.66 -5.60
CA ARG A 90 6.09 -16.56 -4.30
C ARG A 90 5.78 -17.72 -3.35
N ARG A 91 4.64 -18.39 -3.52
CA ARG A 91 4.22 -19.52 -2.68
C ARG A 91 4.85 -20.85 -3.11
N ASP A 92 5.21 -20.99 -4.39
CA ASP A 92 5.79 -22.21 -4.96
C ASP A 92 7.26 -21.94 -5.37
N PRO A 93 8.24 -22.07 -4.43
CA PRO A 93 9.65 -21.76 -4.68
C PRO A 93 10.36 -22.72 -5.64
#